data_AF-A0A450U4U9-F1
#
_entry.id   AF-A0A450U4U9-F1
#
_cell.length_a   1.000
_cell.length_b   1.000
_cell.length_c   1.000
_cell.angle_alpha   90.00
_cell.angle_beta   90.00
_cell.angle_gamma   90.00
#
_symmetry.space_group_name_H-M   'P 1'
#
loop_
_entity.id
_entity.type
_entity.pdbx_description
1 polymer ?
#
loop_
_entity_poly.entity_id
_entity_poly.type
_entity_poly.pdbx_seq_one_letter_code
_entity_poly.pdbx_strand_id
1 'polypeptide(L)'
;MNKKSNRKARARYKIWAYYIAGGAISLAFVLVLLHPDYSYLHVNGPMNTGHDELACDDCHKSERGDLRQQLQANVQYLLGNRSKLVAVGYRAVNNYDCLYCHARPNDRHPVSRFFAPRFRDARERIQPQYCVTCHLEHTGRRVTGSVSYCEVCHEKIDIENDPISIPHRQLARDNDWESCLACHDYHGNHKMEVTRDFDTRITRQTLQEYFAGESDSPYAAQKFHKARVGS
;
A
#
# COMPACT_ATOMS: atom_id res chain seq x y z
N MET A 1 4.87 34.18 -63.09
CA MET A 1 4.95 33.41 -61.83
C MET A 1 3.56 33.17 -61.24
N ASN A 2 3.23 31.92 -60.94
CA ASN A 2 1.85 31.46 -60.73
C ASN A 2 1.31 31.75 -59.31
N LYS A 3 0.47 32.80 -59.15
CA LYS A 3 -0.17 33.19 -57.87
C LYS A 3 -0.89 32.03 -57.16
N LYS A 4 -1.46 31.06 -57.91
CA LYS A 4 -2.10 29.86 -57.33
C LYS A 4 -1.09 28.91 -56.68
N SER A 5 0.12 28.78 -57.23
CA SER A 5 1.21 27.96 -56.66
C SER A 5 1.68 28.55 -55.31
N ASN A 6 1.93 29.87 -55.27
CA ASN A 6 2.33 30.56 -54.03
C ASN A 6 1.26 30.52 -52.93
N ARG A 7 -0.03 30.55 -53.30
CA ARG A 7 -1.14 30.44 -52.32
C ARG A 7 -1.26 29.03 -51.75
N LYS A 8 -1.06 27.99 -52.56
CA LYS A 8 -1.00 26.60 -52.09
C LYS A 8 0.25 26.34 -51.21
N ALA A 9 1.40 26.91 -51.57
CA ALA A 9 2.62 26.81 -50.78
C ALA A 9 2.48 27.51 -49.40
N ARG A 10 1.90 28.72 -49.34
CA ARG A 10 1.58 29.40 -48.08
C ARG A 10 0.57 28.64 -47.22
N ALA A 11 -0.44 28.02 -47.82
CA ALA A 11 -1.41 27.20 -47.08
C ALA A 11 -0.74 25.95 -46.48
N ARG A 12 0.13 25.27 -47.24
CA ARG A 12 0.91 24.11 -46.75
C ARG A 12 1.89 24.52 -45.63
N TYR A 13 2.55 25.68 -45.75
CA TYR A 13 3.43 26.20 -44.71
C TYR A 13 2.67 26.48 -43.40
N LYS A 14 1.47 27.08 -43.47
CA LYS A 14 0.62 27.28 -42.28
C LYS A 14 0.21 25.96 -41.63
N ILE A 15 -0.19 24.97 -42.43
CA ILE A 15 -0.55 23.63 -41.92
C ILE A 15 0.64 22.98 -41.20
N TRP A 16 1.83 23.01 -41.79
CA TRP A 16 3.05 22.51 -41.15
C TRP A 16 3.40 23.28 -39.88
N ALA A 17 3.26 24.61 -39.88
CA ALA A 17 3.47 25.42 -38.68
C ALA A 17 2.51 25.03 -37.55
N TYR A 18 1.25 24.73 -37.85
CA TYR A 18 0.29 24.23 -36.84
C TYR A 18 0.67 22.84 -36.32
N TYR A 19 1.11 21.91 -37.17
CA TYR A 19 1.56 20.59 -36.71
C TYR A 19 2.82 20.67 -35.85
N ILE A 20 3.78 21.53 -36.22
CA ILE A 20 5.00 21.73 -35.43
C ILE A 20 4.66 22.39 -34.09
N ALA A 21 3.84 23.44 -34.08
CA ALA A 21 3.42 24.10 -32.85
C ALA A 21 2.64 23.14 -31.94
N GLY A 22 1.68 22.40 -32.50
CA GLY A 22 0.93 21.38 -31.76
C GLY A 22 1.83 20.27 -31.21
N GLY A 23 2.75 19.75 -32.03
CA GLY A 23 3.71 18.73 -31.61
C GLY A 23 4.67 19.22 -30.52
N ALA A 24 5.13 20.46 -30.59
CA ALA A 24 5.97 21.07 -29.57
C ALA A 24 5.21 21.24 -28.24
N ILE A 25 3.95 21.67 -28.30
CA ILE A 25 3.08 21.78 -27.12
C ILE A 25 2.85 20.40 -26.50
N SER A 26 2.48 19.39 -27.31
CA SER A 26 2.29 18.03 -26.83
C SER A 26 3.56 17.46 -26.20
N LEU A 27 4.72 17.65 -26.82
CA LEU A 27 6.00 17.22 -26.26
C LEU A 27 6.29 17.92 -24.93
N ALA A 28 6.04 19.24 -24.83
CA ALA A 28 6.19 19.97 -23.59
C ALA A 28 5.29 19.41 -22.48
N PHE A 29 4.02 19.11 -22.77
CA PHE A 29 3.14 18.44 -21.81
C PHE A 29 3.65 17.07 -21.38
N VAL A 30 4.11 16.24 -22.32
CA VAL A 30 4.69 14.92 -21.99
C VAL A 30 5.92 15.08 -21.09
N LEU A 31 6.82 16.02 -21.40
CA LEU A 31 8.01 16.26 -20.60
C LEU A 31 7.66 16.76 -19.19
N VAL A 32 6.65 17.62 -19.05
CA VAL A 32 6.15 18.07 -17.73
C VAL A 32 5.57 16.89 -16.95
N LEU A 33 4.69 16.09 -17.54
CA LEU A 33 4.07 14.96 -16.85
C LEU A 33 5.09 13.87 -16.46
N LEU A 34 6.17 13.72 -17.22
CA LEU A 34 7.24 12.76 -16.93
C LEU A 34 8.33 13.31 -15.99
N HIS A 35 8.30 14.60 -15.65
CA HIS A 35 9.31 15.18 -14.77
C HIS A 35 9.08 14.75 -13.31
N PRO A 36 10.12 14.30 -12.57
CA PRO A 36 9.97 13.85 -11.18
C PRO A 36 9.33 14.88 -10.23
N ASP A 37 9.67 16.17 -10.40
CA ASP A 37 9.11 17.27 -9.60
C ASP A 37 7.59 17.43 -9.73
N TYR A 38 7.00 16.89 -10.80
CA TYR A 38 5.56 16.91 -11.05
C TYR A 38 4.90 15.55 -10.81
N SER A 39 5.60 14.60 -10.18
CA SER A 39 5.08 13.28 -9.83
C SER A 39 3.78 13.34 -9.02
N TYR A 40 3.59 14.39 -8.20
CA TYR A 40 2.35 14.64 -7.44
C TYR A 40 1.10 14.72 -8.32
N LEU A 41 1.21 15.06 -9.61
CA LEU A 41 0.09 15.06 -10.55
C LEU A 41 -0.43 13.65 -10.85
N HIS A 42 0.36 12.62 -10.57
CA HIS A 42 0.05 11.22 -10.84
C HIS A 42 -0.16 10.40 -9.56
N VAL A 43 0.02 10.99 -8.37
CA VAL A 43 -0.17 10.28 -7.10
C VAL A 43 -1.66 10.21 -6.79
N ASN A 44 -2.12 9.02 -6.38
CA ASN A 44 -3.54 8.75 -6.10
C ASN A 44 -4.06 9.39 -4.79
N GLY A 45 -3.19 10.04 -4.00
CA GLY A 45 -3.52 10.62 -2.71
C GLY A 45 -2.28 10.87 -1.84
N PRO A 46 -2.43 11.42 -0.62
CA PRO A 46 -1.31 11.70 0.25
C PRO A 46 -0.61 10.41 0.70
N MET A 47 0.72 10.44 0.75
CA MET A 47 1.51 9.34 1.30
C MET A 47 1.10 9.04 2.75
N ASN A 48 1.25 7.79 3.15
CA ASN A 48 1.00 7.34 4.51
C ASN A 48 1.90 8.11 5.49
N THR A 49 1.38 8.37 6.69
CA THR A 49 2.08 9.11 7.72
C THR A 49 3.46 8.52 8.03
N GLY A 50 4.51 9.32 7.85
CA GLY A 50 5.89 8.90 8.06
C GLY A 50 6.56 8.33 6.80
N HIS A 51 5.85 8.29 5.67
CA HIS A 51 6.37 7.97 4.34
C HIS A 51 6.42 9.21 3.42
N ASP A 52 6.23 10.41 3.98
CA ASP A 52 6.10 11.68 3.25
C ASP A 52 7.34 12.03 2.40
N GLU A 53 8.51 11.56 2.82
CA GLU A 53 9.80 11.82 2.17
C GLU A 53 10.29 10.65 1.29
N LEU A 54 9.52 9.57 1.18
CA LEU A 54 9.94 8.42 0.37
C LEU A 54 9.83 8.72 -1.12
N ALA A 55 10.80 8.22 -1.89
CA ALA A 55 10.75 8.31 -3.33
C ALA A 55 9.71 7.33 -3.90
N CYS A 56 9.09 7.67 -5.02
CA CYS A 56 8.07 6.80 -5.63
C CYS A 56 8.63 5.41 -5.98
N ASP A 57 9.89 5.37 -6.44
CA ASP A 57 10.58 4.16 -6.84
C ASP A 57 11.09 3.32 -5.67
N ASP A 58 11.01 3.80 -4.42
CA ASP A 58 11.24 2.96 -3.23
C ASP A 58 10.24 1.80 -3.18
N CYS A 59 8.99 2.06 -3.55
CA CYS A 59 7.90 1.08 -3.59
C CYS A 59 7.57 0.62 -5.02
N HIS A 60 7.48 1.56 -5.97
CA HIS A 60 7.12 1.26 -7.36
C HIS A 60 8.34 0.81 -8.16
N LYS A 61 8.60 -0.50 -8.14
CA LYS A 61 9.66 -1.11 -8.95
C LYS A 61 9.18 -1.34 -10.39
N SER A 62 10.10 -1.27 -11.34
CA SER A 62 9.80 -1.57 -12.73
C SER A 62 9.24 -2.99 -12.91
N GLU A 63 8.29 -3.13 -13.83
CA GLU A 63 7.81 -4.46 -14.23
C GLU A 63 8.90 -5.22 -14.98
N ARG A 64 8.85 -6.54 -14.93
CA ARG A 64 9.81 -7.41 -15.59
C ARG A 64 9.76 -7.24 -17.11
N GLY A 65 10.95 -7.19 -17.70
CA GLY A 65 11.15 -7.04 -19.13
C GLY A 65 11.14 -5.59 -19.58
N ASP A 66 11.65 -5.33 -20.77
CA ASP A 66 11.62 -4.00 -21.37
C ASP A 66 10.20 -3.64 -21.88
N LEU A 67 10.01 -2.38 -22.27
CA LEU A 67 8.73 -1.88 -22.78
C LEU A 67 8.20 -2.71 -23.96
N ARG A 68 9.07 -3.13 -24.87
CA ARG A 68 8.68 -3.93 -26.03
C ARG A 68 8.17 -5.30 -25.59
N GLN A 69 8.86 -5.95 -24.65
CA GLN A 69 8.48 -7.23 -24.09
C GLN A 69 7.15 -7.14 -23.33
N GLN A 70 6.95 -6.08 -22.55
CA GLN A 70 5.70 -5.84 -21.83
C GLN A 70 4.51 -5.66 -22.79
N LEU A 71 4.67 -4.83 -23.83
CA LEU A 71 3.66 -4.64 -24.87
C LEU A 71 3.37 -5.93 -25.64
N GLN A 72 4.43 -6.66 -26.04
CA GLN A 72 4.29 -7.93 -26.73
C GLN A 72 3.54 -8.95 -25.86
N ALA A 73 3.84 -9.04 -24.56
CA ALA A 73 3.14 -9.93 -23.65
C ALA A 73 1.64 -9.60 -23.55
N ASN A 74 1.28 -8.31 -23.54
CA ASN A 74 -0.12 -7.89 -23.52
C ASN A 74 -0.85 -8.18 -24.84
N VAL A 75 -0.18 -8.04 -25.99
CA VAL A 75 -0.73 -8.51 -27.28
C VAL A 75 -0.97 -10.02 -27.25
N GLN A 76 -0.02 -10.81 -26.73
CA GLN A 76 -0.17 -12.27 -26.63
C GLN A 76 -1.31 -12.67 -25.68
N TYR A 77 -1.55 -11.91 -24.61
CA TYR A 77 -2.73 -12.09 -23.76
C TYR A 77 -4.03 -11.85 -24.53
N LEU A 78 -4.13 -10.75 -25.28
CA LEU A 78 -5.32 -10.43 -26.09
C LEU A 78 -5.60 -11.49 -27.17
N LEU A 79 -4.55 -12.11 -27.71
CA LEU A 79 -4.66 -13.21 -28.67
C LEU A 79 -4.96 -14.58 -28.02
N GLY A 80 -5.11 -14.65 -26.70
CA GLY A 80 -5.40 -15.89 -25.97
C GLY A 80 -4.19 -16.80 -25.72
N ASN A 81 -2.98 -16.37 -26.11
CA ASN A 81 -1.75 -17.14 -25.94
C ASN A 81 -1.14 -17.01 -24.52
N ARG A 82 -1.73 -16.17 -23.66
CA ARG A 82 -1.37 -16.02 -22.24
C ARG A 82 -2.61 -15.90 -21.38
N SER A 83 -2.51 -16.38 -20.15
CA SER A 83 -3.62 -16.33 -19.18
C SER A 83 -3.69 -15.02 -18.38
N LYS A 84 -2.65 -14.18 -18.41
CA LYS A 84 -2.57 -12.92 -17.64
C LYS A 84 -1.88 -11.80 -18.42
N LEU A 85 -2.38 -10.58 -18.20
CA LEU A 85 -1.71 -9.32 -18.56
C LEU A 85 -0.46 -9.11 -17.69
N VAL A 86 0.43 -8.25 -18.17
CA VAL A 86 1.54 -7.69 -17.40
C VAL A 86 1.39 -6.17 -17.32
N ALA A 87 1.87 -5.58 -16.23
CA ALA A 87 1.91 -4.13 -16.13
C ALA A 87 2.88 -3.55 -17.17
N VAL A 88 2.70 -2.26 -17.49
CA VAL A 88 3.62 -1.53 -18.37
C VAL A 88 4.33 -0.46 -17.54
N GLY A 89 5.66 -0.40 -17.62
CA GLY A 89 6.48 0.50 -16.81
C GLY A 89 6.74 -0.06 -15.42
N TYR A 90 5.78 0.09 -14.50
CA TYR A 90 5.92 -0.30 -13.09
C TYR A 90 4.95 -1.41 -12.71
N ARG A 91 5.41 -2.35 -11.88
CA ARG A 91 4.54 -3.40 -11.34
C ARG A 91 3.79 -2.90 -10.11
N ALA A 92 2.73 -3.61 -9.74
CA ALA A 92 2.06 -3.40 -8.47
C ALA A 92 3.03 -3.64 -7.29
N VAL A 93 2.90 -2.80 -6.25
CA VAL A 93 3.59 -2.94 -4.97
C VAL A 93 3.14 -4.23 -4.31
N ASN A 94 4.07 -4.99 -3.75
CA ASN A 94 3.79 -6.22 -3.02
C ASN A 94 4.58 -6.28 -1.71
N ASN A 95 4.37 -7.33 -0.93
CA ASN A 95 4.98 -7.47 0.39
C ASN A 95 6.51 -7.41 0.39
N TYR A 96 7.19 -7.81 -0.69
CA TYR A 96 8.64 -7.74 -0.73
C TYR A 96 9.13 -6.29 -0.68
N ASP A 97 8.38 -5.37 -1.29
CA ASP A 97 8.68 -3.94 -1.27
C ASP A 97 8.52 -3.39 0.15
N CYS A 98 7.42 -3.76 0.84
CA CYS A 98 7.18 -3.36 2.23
C CYS A 98 8.24 -3.96 3.18
N LEU A 99 8.53 -5.25 3.03
CA LEU A 99 9.46 -5.98 3.89
C LEU A 99 10.91 -5.57 3.66
N TYR A 100 11.26 -4.95 2.53
CA TYR A 100 12.60 -4.43 2.31
C TYR A 100 13.01 -3.46 3.44
N CYS A 101 12.10 -2.56 3.84
CA CYS A 101 12.31 -1.65 4.96
C CYS A 101 11.76 -2.16 6.29
N HIS A 102 10.70 -2.97 6.28
CA HIS A 102 9.99 -3.39 7.50
C HIS A 102 10.26 -4.83 7.95
N ALA A 103 11.15 -5.59 7.33
CA ALA A 103 11.46 -6.96 7.76
C ALA A 103 11.94 -7.02 9.21
N ARG A 104 11.36 -7.94 9.98
CA ARG A 104 11.66 -8.17 11.39
C ARG A 104 11.70 -9.69 11.66
N PRO A 105 12.72 -10.21 12.34
CA PRO A 105 12.77 -11.64 12.69
C PRO A 105 11.65 -12.09 13.64
N ASN A 106 11.22 -11.22 14.56
CA ASN A 106 10.30 -11.55 15.65
C ASN A 106 8.92 -10.91 15.46
N ASP A 107 8.45 -10.74 14.22
CA ASP A 107 7.09 -10.29 13.97
C ASP A 107 6.08 -11.31 14.54
N ARG A 108 5.07 -10.85 15.27
CA ARG A 108 4.01 -11.72 15.82
C ARG A 108 3.04 -12.22 14.76
N HIS A 109 2.90 -11.47 13.66
CA HIS A 109 2.07 -11.75 12.50
C HIS A 109 2.90 -11.74 11.20
N PRO A 110 3.92 -12.60 11.06
CA PRO A 110 4.73 -12.62 9.85
C PRO A 110 3.90 -13.17 8.69
N VAL A 111 4.10 -12.59 7.50
CA VAL A 111 3.39 -12.97 6.26
C VAL A 111 3.40 -14.49 6.02
N SER A 112 4.53 -15.15 6.30
CA SER A 112 4.70 -16.60 6.13
C SER A 112 3.70 -17.43 6.92
N ARG A 113 3.26 -16.97 8.10
CA ARG A 113 2.31 -17.68 8.96
C ARG A 113 0.95 -17.82 8.31
N PHE A 114 0.51 -16.83 7.54
CA PHE A 114 -0.80 -16.85 6.87
C PHE A 114 -0.86 -17.85 5.72
N PHE A 115 0.27 -18.25 5.15
CA PHE A 115 0.31 -19.26 4.10
C PHE A 115 0.14 -20.69 4.61
N ALA A 116 0.09 -20.92 5.92
CA ALA A 116 -0.20 -22.25 6.45
C ALA A 116 -1.57 -22.73 5.96
N PRO A 117 -1.72 -24.01 5.53
CA PRO A 117 -2.96 -24.52 4.92
C PRO A 117 -4.22 -24.30 5.75
N ARG A 118 -4.11 -24.36 7.09
CA ARG A 118 -5.23 -24.13 8.02
C ARG A 118 -5.85 -22.73 7.92
N PHE A 119 -5.15 -21.76 7.35
CA PHE A 119 -5.64 -20.40 7.16
C PHE A 119 -6.15 -20.14 5.74
N ARG A 120 -6.32 -21.16 4.89
CA ARG A 120 -6.82 -20.99 3.51
C ARG A 120 -8.12 -20.18 3.48
N ASP A 121 -9.11 -20.58 4.28
CA ASP A 121 -10.42 -19.93 4.27
C ASP A 121 -10.33 -18.49 4.79
N ALA A 122 -9.47 -18.22 5.77
CA ALA A 122 -9.16 -16.86 6.22
C ALA A 122 -8.50 -16.01 5.10
N ARG A 123 -7.56 -16.60 4.36
CA ARG A 123 -6.91 -15.94 3.21
C ARG A 123 -7.89 -15.63 2.08
N GLU A 124 -8.90 -16.45 1.86
CA GLU A 124 -9.94 -16.18 0.86
C GLU A 124 -10.84 -15.03 1.28
N ARG A 125 -11.14 -14.90 2.58
CA ARG A 125 -12.05 -13.87 3.12
C ARG A 125 -11.39 -12.50 3.30
N ILE A 126 -10.24 -12.46 3.96
CA ILE A 126 -9.62 -11.20 4.41
C ILE A 126 -8.21 -11.00 3.85
N GLN A 127 -7.63 -11.97 3.15
CA GLN A 127 -6.30 -11.85 2.53
C GLN A 127 -5.21 -11.22 3.42
N PRO A 128 -5.00 -11.70 4.67
CA PRO A 128 -4.08 -11.06 5.61
C PRO A 128 -2.61 -11.29 5.23
N GLN A 129 -2.36 -12.18 4.27
CA GLN A 129 -1.05 -12.39 3.69
C GLN A 129 -0.56 -11.21 2.84
N TYR A 130 -1.36 -10.18 2.57
CA TYR A 130 -0.92 -8.99 1.83
C TYR A 130 -0.90 -7.77 2.75
N CYS A 131 0.24 -7.07 2.81
CA CYS A 131 0.38 -5.86 3.63
C CYS A 131 -0.67 -4.81 3.24
N VAL A 132 -0.91 -4.66 1.93
CA VAL A 132 -1.83 -3.68 1.35
C VAL A 132 -3.31 -3.93 1.67
N THR A 133 -3.66 -5.10 2.21
CA THR A 133 -5.02 -5.35 2.72
C THR A 133 -5.33 -4.44 3.91
N CYS A 134 -4.35 -4.23 4.79
CA CYS A 134 -4.51 -3.41 6.00
C CYS A 134 -3.86 -2.04 5.89
N HIS A 135 -2.80 -1.93 5.08
CA HIS A 135 -2.00 -0.71 4.90
C HIS A 135 -2.10 -0.22 3.45
N LEU A 136 -3.10 0.62 3.16
CA LEU A 136 -3.18 1.27 1.85
C LEU A 136 -2.33 2.54 1.84
N GLU A 137 -1.25 2.46 1.08
CA GLU A 137 -0.45 3.62 0.71
C GLU A 137 -1.30 4.60 -0.13
N HIS A 138 -0.96 5.89 -0.12
CA HIS A 138 -1.73 6.98 -0.76
C HIS A 138 -3.09 7.32 -0.13
N THR A 139 -3.29 6.97 1.14
CA THR A 139 -4.52 7.34 1.88
C THR A 139 -4.27 8.33 3.01
N GLY A 140 -3.01 8.67 3.30
CA GLY A 140 -2.63 9.48 4.46
C GLY A 140 -2.78 8.76 5.82
N ARG A 141 -3.18 7.48 5.83
CA ARG A 141 -3.53 6.73 7.06
C ARG A 141 -2.58 5.56 7.28
N ARG A 142 -2.21 5.31 8.54
CA ARG A 142 -1.36 4.18 8.94
C ARG A 142 -2.02 2.84 8.69
N VAL A 143 -3.31 2.71 9.05
CA VAL A 143 -4.11 1.50 8.87
C VAL A 143 -5.47 1.87 8.28
N THR A 144 -5.85 1.18 7.21
CA THR A 144 -7.12 1.36 6.49
C THR A 144 -8.03 0.13 6.58
N GLY A 145 -7.47 -1.04 6.91
CA GLY A 145 -8.26 -2.25 7.14
C GLY A 145 -9.09 -2.18 8.42
N SER A 146 -10.16 -2.98 8.47
CA SER A 146 -10.92 -3.18 9.72
C SER A 146 -10.01 -3.74 10.81
N VAL A 147 -10.24 -3.39 12.08
CA VAL A 147 -9.52 -3.98 13.21
C VAL A 147 -10.22 -5.23 13.78
N SER A 148 -11.40 -5.57 13.25
CA SER A 148 -12.20 -6.73 13.70
C SER A 148 -11.78 -8.06 13.08
N TYR A 149 -10.84 -8.08 12.12
CA TYR A 149 -10.46 -9.31 11.40
C TYR A 149 -9.85 -10.39 12.30
N CYS A 150 -9.48 -10.05 13.54
CA CYS A 150 -8.99 -10.97 14.56
C CYS A 150 -9.89 -12.20 14.67
N GLU A 151 -11.21 -11.99 14.60
CA GLU A 151 -12.23 -13.03 14.71
C GLU A 151 -11.99 -14.18 13.72
N VAL A 152 -11.54 -13.87 12.50
CA VAL A 152 -11.40 -14.85 11.41
C VAL A 152 -10.41 -15.95 11.75
N CYS A 153 -9.41 -15.66 12.59
CA CYS A 153 -8.42 -16.64 13.04
C CYS A 153 -8.51 -16.97 14.53
N HIS A 154 -9.03 -16.05 15.35
CA HIS A 154 -9.02 -16.12 16.82
C HIS A 154 -10.40 -16.30 17.45
N GLU A 155 -11.46 -16.57 16.68
CA GLU A 155 -12.82 -16.84 17.18
C GLU A 155 -12.86 -17.81 18.38
N LYS A 156 -12.02 -18.85 18.34
CA LYS A 156 -11.97 -19.92 19.35
C LYS A 156 -10.89 -19.70 20.41
N ILE A 157 -10.50 -18.44 20.66
CA ILE A 157 -9.49 -18.13 21.66
C ILE A 157 -9.97 -18.57 23.05
N ASP A 158 -9.16 -19.42 23.68
CA ASP A 158 -9.36 -19.88 25.05
C ASP A 158 -7.99 -20.01 25.71
N ILE A 159 -7.81 -19.31 26.83
CA ILE A 159 -6.55 -19.24 27.58
C ILE A 159 -6.85 -19.74 28.98
N GLU A 160 -6.22 -20.85 29.37
CA GLU A 160 -6.51 -21.54 30.63
C GLU A 160 -6.25 -20.64 31.85
N ASN A 161 -5.09 -19.99 31.89
CA ASN A 161 -4.70 -19.04 32.94
C ASN A 161 -4.71 -17.63 32.36
N ASP A 162 -5.91 -17.16 31.99
CA ASP A 162 -6.09 -15.88 31.33
C ASP A 162 -5.64 -14.71 32.25
N PRO A 163 -4.61 -13.93 31.86
CA PRO A 163 -4.01 -12.96 32.76
C PRO A 163 -4.78 -11.63 32.86
N ILE A 164 -5.83 -11.42 32.06
CA ILE A 164 -6.57 -10.15 32.01
C ILE A 164 -7.86 -10.18 32.86
N SER A 165 -8.26 -9.02 33.40
CA SER A 165 -9.45 -8.86 34.26
C SER A 165 -10.76 -9.24 33.56
N ILE A 166 -10.87 -9.04 32.24
CA ILE A 166 -11.93 -9.60 31.40
C ILE A 166 -11.33 -10.67 30.48
N PRO A 167 -11.69 -11.96 30.65
CA PRO A 167 -11.08 -13.04 29.86
C PRO A 167 -11.26 -12.85 28.35
N HIS A 168 -10.24 -13.22 27.57
CA HIS A 168 -10.26 -13.16 26.10
C HIS A 168 -11.44 -13.92 25.50
N ARG A 169 -11.79 -15.08 26.07
CA ARG A 169 -12.96 -15.87 25.65
C ARG A 169 -14.28 -15.11 25.81
N GLN A 170 -14.36 -14.19 26.78
CA GLN A 170 -15.53 -13.35 26.97
C GLN A 170 -15.55 -12.24 25.92
N LEU A 171 -14.44 -11.54 25.70
CA LEU A 171 -14.31 -10.53 24.64
C LEU A 171 -14.68 -11.08 23.25
N ALA A 172 -14.22 -12.29 22.95
CA ALA A 172 -14.57 -12.99 21.71
C ALA A 172 -16.08 -13.29 21.59
N ARG A 173 -16.73 -13.76 22.68
CA ARG A 173 -18.19 -13.99 22.71
C ARG A 173 -18.99 -12.70 22.55
N ASP A 174 -18.48 -11.62 23.12
CA ASP A 174 -19.11 -10.30 23.10
C ASP A 174 -18.84 -9.54 21.78
N ASN A 175 -18.07 -10.15 20.84
CA ASN A 175 -17.61 -9.56 19.59
C ASN A 175 -16.79 -8.27 19.76
N ASP A 176 -16.15 -8.08 20.91
CA ASP A 176 -15.29 -6.91 21.19
C ASP A 176 -13.88 -7.11 20.62
N TRP A 177 -13.80 -7.41 19.33
CA TRP A 177 -12.54 -7.65 18.62
C TRP A 177 -11.67 -6.39 18.50
N GLU A 178 -12.29 -5.21 18.52
CA GLU A 178 -11.54 -3.95 18.45
C GLU A 178 -10.72 -3.69 19.72
N SER A 179 -11.16 -4.21 20.87
CA SER A 179 -10.42 -4.09 22.14
C SER A 179 -9.07 -4.82 22.14
N CYS A 180 -8.85 -5.78 21.23
CA CYS A 180 -7.60 -6.55 21.19
C CYS A 180 -6.38 -5.63 21.02
N LEU A 181 -6.48 -4.65 20.12
CA LEU A 181 -5.41 -3.69 19.84
C LEU A 181 -5.26 -2.62 20.92
N ALA A 182 -6.22 -2.51 21.85
CA ALA A 182 -6.12 -1.61 22.99
C ALA A 182 -5.07 -2.06 24.02
N CYS A 183 -4.73 -3.35 24.01
CA CYS A 183 -3.71 -3.93 24.86
C CYS A 183 -2.52 -4.48 24.05
N HIS A 184 -2.77 -4.99 22.84
CA HIS A 184 -1.75 -5.64 22.03
C HIS A 184 -1.31 -4.80 20.83
N ASP A 185 0.00 -4.67 20.67
CA ASP A 185 0.60 -4.33 19.37
C ASP A 185 0.53 -5.55 18.45
N TYR A 186 -0.17 -5.39 17.32
CA TYR A 186 -0.37 -6.43 16.30
C TYR A 186 0.96 -7.06 15.85
N HIS A 187 1.97 -6.25 15.51
CA HIS A 187 3.27 -6.77 15.07
C HIS A 187 4.22 -7.07 16.23
N GLY A 188 3.90 -6.59 17.44
CA GLY A 188 4.69 -6.80 18.66
C GLY A 188 6.07 -6.14 18.62
N ASN A 189 6.19 -4.99 17.97
CA ASN A 189 7.47 -4.27 17.82
C ASN A 189 7.69 -3.19 18.89
N HIS A 190 6.65 -2.73 19.59
CA HIS A 190 6.80 -1.82 20.71
C HIS A 190 7.30 -2.57 21.96
N LYS A 191 8.28 -1.98 22.66
CA LYS A 191 8.80 -2.49 23.93
C LYS A 191 7.86 -2.10 25.06
N MET A 192 6.75 -2.81 25.14
CA MET A 192 5.68 -2.53 26.10
C MET A 192 5.38 -3.75 26.99
N GLU A 193 4.96 -3.47 28.21
CA GLU A 193 4.24 -4.44 29.03
C GLU A 193 2.76 -4.37 28.69
N VAL A 194 2.13 -5.53 28.50
CA VAL A 194 0.70 -5.60 28.22
C VAL A 194 -0.05 -5.47 29.54
N THR A 195 -0.96 -4.51 29.62
CA THR A 195 -1.80 -4.35 30.81
C THR A 195 -2.68 -5.57 31.03
N ARG A 196 -2.85 -5.95 32.29
CA ARG A 196 -3.76 -7.02 32.74
C ARG A 196 -5.10 -6.48 33.19
N ASP A 197 -5.22 -5.17 33.34
CA ASP A 197 -6.48 -4.54 33.69
C ASP A 197 -7.13 -3.96 32.43
N PHE A 198 -8.22 -4.58 31.99
CA PHE A 198 -8.98 -4.18 30.82
C PHE A 198 -9.46 -2.72 30.88
N ASP A 199 -9.70 -2.17 32.07
CA ASP A 199 -10.18 -0.79 32.20
C ASP A 199 -9.08 0.25 31.99
N THR A 200 -7.81 -0.16 32.04
CA THR A 200 -6.64 0.70 31.78
C THR A 200 -6.16 0.65 30.33
N ARG A 201 -6.87 -0.08 29.45
CA ARG A 201 -6.51 -0.24 28.04
C ARG A 201 -6.54 1.09 27.28
N ILE A 202 -5.85 1.15 26.14
CA ILE A 202 -5.89 2.30 25.23
C ILE A 202 -7.33 2.51 24.75
N THR A 203 -7.81 3.75 24.74
CA THR A 203 -9.18 4.01 24.29
C THR A 203 -9.34 3.78 22.79
N ARG A 204 -10.56 3.40 22.37
CA ARG A 204 -10.89 3.24 20.94
C ARG A 204 -10.58 4.49 20.13
N GLN A 205 -10.90 5.66 20.66
CA GLN A 205 -10.66 6.95 20.01
C GLN A 205 -9.15 7.15 19.77
N THR A 206 -8.32 6.91 20.79
CA THR A 206 -6.87 7.05 20.66
C THR A 206 -6.29 6.10 19.60
N LEU A 207 -6.77 4.86 19.53
CA LEU A 207 -6.37 3.93 18.47
C LEU A 207 -6.80 4.41 17.08
N GLN A 208 -8.02 4.94 16.94
CA GLN A 208 -8.53 5.43 15.68
C GLN A 208 -7.74 6.63 15.17
N GLU A 209 -7.44 7.60 16.04
CA GLU A 209 -6.57 8.75 15.72
C GLU A 209 -5.18 8.27 15.30
N TYR A 210 -4.61 7.31 16.02
CA TYR A 210 -3.30 6.74 15.69
C TYR A 210 -3.31 6.06 14.32
N PHE A 211 -4.31 5.22 14.04
CA PHE A 211 -4.44 4.54 12.75
C PHE A 211 -4.77 5.49 11.59
N ALA A 212 -5.46 6.59 11.87
CA ALA A 212 -5.73 7.65 10.91
C ALA A 212 -4.49 8.50 10.57
N GLY A 213 -3.41 8.40 11.35
CA GLY A 213 -2.23 9.24 11.15
C GLY A 213 -2.21 10.52 11.98
N GLU A 214 -3.23 10.74 12.81
CA GLU A 214 -3.54 12.03 13.45
C GLU A 214 -2.84 12.22 14.80
N SER A 215 -2.41 11.12 15.43
CA SER A 215 -1.69 11.14 16.70
C SER A 215 -0.45 10.23 16.68
N ASP A 216 0.42 10.42 17.68
CA ASP A 216 1.55 9.53 17.92
C ASP A 216 1.10 8.14 18.37
N SER A 217 2.03 7.18 18.33
CA SER A 217 1.77 5.82 18.81
C SER A 217 1.30 5.83 20.27
N PRO A 218 0.14 5.23 20.58
CA PRO A 218 -0.33 5.07 21.97
C PRO A 218 0.36 3.90 22.68
N TYR A 219 1.06 3.05 21.93
CA TYR A 219 1.98 2.05 22.47
C TYR A 219 3.32 2.69 22.87
N ALA A 220 4.18 1.92 23.55
CA ALA A 220 5.48 2.42 24.02
C ALA A 220 6.34 3.01 22.88
N ALA A 221 6.91 4.20 23.09
CA ALA A 221 7.72 4.89 22.08
C ALA A 221 8.98 4.09 21.65
N GLN A 222 9.53 3.29 22.55
CA GLN A 222 10.68 2.43 22.23
C GLN A 222 10.26 1.21 21.41
N LYS A 223 10.98 0.95 20.33
CA LYS A 223 10.77 -0.20 19.44
C LYS A 223 11.93 -1.17 19.49
N PHE A 224 11.68 -2.45 19.25
CA PHE A 224 12.73 -3.46 19.07
C PHE A 224 13.49 -3.26 17.77
N HIS A 225 12.77 -2.96 16.69
CA HIS A 225 13.33 -2.76 15.36
C HIS A 225 12.84 -1.45 14.74
N LYS A 226 13.75 -0.70 14.13
CA LYS A 226 13.43 0.45 13.29
C LYS A 226 13.34 0.03 11.83
N ALA A 227 12.50 0.73 11.06
CA ALA A 227 12.49 0.56 9.61
C ALA A 227 13.83 1.04 9.03
N ARG A 228 14.23 0.47 7.90
CA ARG A 228 15.32 1.03 7.09
C ARG A 228 14.84 2.33 6.44
N VAL A 229 15.78 3.25 6.21
CA VAL A 229 15.52 4.46 5.43
C VAL A 229 15.33 4.05 3.96
N GLY A 230 14.48 4.79 3.24
CA GLY A 230 14.37 4.70 1.78
C GLY A 230 15.69 5.00 1.07
N SER A 231 15.70 4.76 -0.24
CA SER A 231 16.88 4.91 -1.12
C SER A 231 17.36 6.35 -1.21
#